data_AF-A0A2V8N7D0-F1
#
_entry.id   AF-A0A2V8N7D0-F1
#
_cell.length_a   1.000
_cell.length_b   1.000
_cell.length_c   1.000
_cell.angle_alpha   90.00
_cell.angle_beta   90.00
_cell.angle_gamma   90.00
#
_symmetry.space_group_name_H-M   'P 1'
#
loop_
_entity.id
_entity.type
_entity.pdbx_description
1 polymer ?
#
loop_
_entity_poly.entity_id
_entity_poly.type
_entity_poly.pdbx_seq_one_letter_code
_entity_poly.pdbx_strand_id
1 'polypeptide(L)'
;MRIISGSTQNLRDTAAFIELLDCLPEYLPNKGTDFFSPQRELIVTRAPGRLDLMGGIADYSGSLVLELPIESATHAALQRQANETIEIISLPVK
;
A
#
# COMPACT_ATOMS: atom_id res chain seq x y z
N MET A 1 -6.48 10.67 10.22
CA MET A 1 -6.64 11.07 8.81
C MET A 1 -8.11 11.10 8.47
N ARG A 2 -8.53 11.92 7.50
CA ARG A 2 -9.92 11.93 7.02
C ARG A 2 -9.94 11.56 5.55
N ILE A 3 -10.75 10.56 5.20
CA ILE A 3 -10.99 10.18 3.81
C ILE A 3 -11.83 11.27 3.14
N ILE A 4 -11.27 11.88 2.09
CA ILE A 4 -11.94 12.91 1.28
C ILE A 4 -12.65 12.32 0.05
N SER A 5 -12.21 11.15 -0.41
CA SER A 5 -12.79 10.39 -1.52
C SER A 5 -12.40 8.91 -1.39
N GLY A 6 -13.27 8.00 -1.87
CA GLY A 6 -13.05 6.56 -1.79
C GLY A 6 -13.64 5.89 -0.55
N SER A 7 -13.34 4.60 -0.40
CA SER A 7 -13.80 3.74 0.70
C SER A 7 -12.81 2.61 0.93
N THR A 8 -12.78 2.05 2.13
CA THR A 8 -12.01 0.84 2.45
C THR A 8 -12.55 -0.43 1.81
N GLN A 9 -13.72 -0.35 1.14
CA GLN A 9 -14.41 -1.51 0.55
C GLN A 9 -14.66 -2.65 1.55
N ASN A 10 -14.78 -2.33 2.85
CA ASN A 10 -14.88 -3.30 3.96
C ASN A 10 -13.65 -4.23 4.09
N LEU A 11 -12.51 -3.88 3.49
CA LEU A 11 -11.26 -4.62 3.65
C LEU A 11 -10.57 -4.23 4.96
N ARG A 12 -10.48 -5.19 5.89
CA ARG A 12 -9.93 -4.98 7.24
C ARG A 12 -8.47 -4.50 7.21
N ASP A 13 -7.67 -5.05 6.31
CA ASP A 13 -6.26 -4.67 6.13
C ASP A 13 -6.09 -3.20 5.69
N THR A 14 -7.05 -2.68 4.92
CA THR A 14 -7.06 -1.29 4.44
C THR A 14 -7.44 -0.33 5.55
N ALA A 15 -8.42 -0.71 6.39
CA ALA A 15 -8.75 0.07 7.58
C ALA A 15 -7.55 0.12 8.55
N ALA A 16 -6.93 -1.03 8.83
CA ALA A 16 -5.75 -1.13 9.69
C ALA A 16 -4.56 -0.31 9.14
N PHE A 17 -4.36 -0.28 7.83
CA PHE A 17 -3.32 0.54 7.20
C PHE A 17 -3.58 2.04 7.39
N ILE A 18 -4.83 2.51 7.25
CA ILE A 18 -5.19 3.90 7.49
C ILE A 18 -4.97 4.29 8.97
N GLU A 19 -5.34 3.40 9.89
CA GLU A 19 -5.07 3.60 11.33
C GLU A 19 -3.57 3.65 11.61
N LEU A 20 -2.76 2.82 10.96
CA LEU A 20 -1.31 2.87 11.08
C LEU A 20 -0.75 4.22 10.62
N LEU A 21 -1.25 4.77 9.50
CA LEU A 21 -0.82 6.09 9.01
C LEU A 21 -1.10 7.22 10.02
N ASP A 22 -2.15 7.08 10.85
CA ASP A 22 -2.44 8.03 11.92
C ASP A 22 -1.43 7.95 13.08
N CYS A 23 -0.85 6.77 13.28
CA CYS A 23 0.22 6.51 14.24
C CYS A 23 1.63 6.57 13.62
N LEU A 24 1.79 6.99 12.36
CA LEU A 24 3.07 6.97 11.64
C LEU A 24 4.24 7.63 12.40
N PRO A 25 4.06 8.76 13.13
CA PRO A 25 5.10 9.35 13.96
C PRO A 25 5.72 8.38 14.99
N GLU A 26 4.95 7.43 15.52
CA GLU A 26 5.43 6.45 16.50
C GLU A 26 6.35 5.39 15.85
N TYR A 27 6.07 5.01 14.61
CA TYR A 27 6.87 4.04 13.86
C TYR A 27 8.11 4.67 13.21
N LEU A 28 8.09 5.98 12.99
CA LEU A 28 9.17 6.73 12.34
C LEU A 28 9.51 8.00 13.13
N PRO A 29 10.08 7.89 14.34
CA PRO A 29 10.25 9.05 15.24
C PRO A 29 11.08 10.20 14.65
N ASN A 30 11.96 9.91 13.67
CA ASN A 30 12.83 10.91 13.03
C ASN A 30 12.29 11.45 11.69
N LYS A 31 11.14 10.96 11.20
CA LYS A 31 10.56 11.36 9.91
C LYS A 31 9.03 11.44 9.88
N GLY A 32 8.32 10.84 10.83
CA GLY A 32 6.91 10.47 10.66
C GLY A 32 5.93 11.64 10.63
N THR A 33 6.26 12.78 11.24
CA THR A 33 5.46 14.02 11.10
C THR A 33 5.78 14.80 9.83
N ASP A 34 6.98 14.62 9.29
CA ASP A 34 7.51 15.44 8.19
C ASP A 34 7.44 14.71 6.84
N PHE A 35 7.19 13.40 6.86
CA PHE A 35 7.16 12.56 5.66
C PHE A 35 5.95 12.89 4.76
N PHE A 36 4.79 13.18 5.37
CA PHE A 36 3.60 13.62 4.66
C PHE A 36 3.15 14.99 5.15
N SER A 37 2.85 15.88 4.21
CA SER A 37 2.26 17.19 4.49
C SER A 37 0.76 17.05 4.78
N PRO A 38 0.26 17.43 5.98
CA PRO A 38 -1.13 17.19 6.37
C PRO A 38 -2.16 18.01 5.57
N GLN A 39 -1.74 19.09 4.90
CA GLN A 39 -2.61 19.95 4.09
C GLN A 39 -2.70 19.50 2.62
N ARG A 40 -1.98 18.44 2.23
CA ARG A 40 -1.98 17.93 0.85
C ARG A 40 -2.64 16.57 0.79
N GLU A 41 -3.17 16.25 -0.39
CA GLU A 41 -3.81 14.97 -0.64
C GLU A 41 -2.83 13.81 -0.41
N LEU A 42 -3.30 12.78 0.29
CA LEU A 42 -2.63 11.49 0.39
C LEU A 42 -3.51 10.45 -0.29
N ILE A 43 -2.94 9.71 -1.23
CA ILE A 43 -3.61 8.64 -1.95
C ILE A 43 -3.21 7.32 -1.30
N VAL A 44 -4.19 6.51 -0.91
CA VAL A 44 -3.98 5.16 -0.37
C VAL A 44 -4.44 4.13 -1.38
N THR A 45 -3.55 3.19 -1.72
CA THR A 45 -3.82 2.12 -2.68
C THR A 45 -3.47 0.75 -2.09
N ARG A 46 -4.11 -0.30 -2.59
CA ARG A 46 -3.89 -1.70 -2.19
C ARG A 46 -3.67 -2.56 -3.43
N ALA A 47 -2.67 -3.43 -3.38
CA ALA A 47 -2.41 -4.46 -4.40
C ALA A 47 -2.32 -5.84 -3.70
N PRO A 48 -3.23 -6.79 -3.99
CA PRO A 48 -3.12 -8.15 -3.45
C PRO A 48 -1.95 -8.90 -4.08
N GLY A 49 -1.36 -9.81 -3.32
CA GLY A 49 -0.52 -10.87 -3.86
C GLY A 49 -1.34 -11.86 -4.67
N ARG A 50 -0.67 -12.82 -5.30
CA ARG A 50 -1.30 -13.89 -6.08
C ARG A 50 -0.81 -15.26 -5.65
N LEU A 51 -1.64 -16.27 -5.88
CA LEU A 51 -1.28 -17.68 -5.76
C LEU A 51 -1.40 -18.35 -7.11
N ASP A 52 -0.36 -19.10 -7.48
CA ASP A 52 -0.30 -19.81 -8.75
C ASP A 52 -0.63 -21.28 -8.50
N LEU A 53 -1.80 -21.71 -8.98
CA LEU A 53 -2.22 -23.11 -8.83
C LEU A 53 -1.57 -23.98 -9.91
N MET A 54 -1.47 -23.47 -11.13
CA MET A 54 -0.87 -24.15 -12.27
C MET A 54 -0.19 -23.16 -13.21
N GLY A 55 0.81 -23.63 -13.95
CA GLY A 55 1.46 -22.84 -14.99
C GLY A 55 2.58 -21.91 -14.49
N GLY A 56 3.17 -22.19 -13.33
CA GLY A 56 4.10 -21.26 -12.65
C GLY A 56 5.30 -20.75 -13.45
N ILE A 57 5.95 -21.58 -14.30
CA ILE A 57 7.03 -21.13 -15.22
C ILE A 57 6.54 -20.94 -16.67
N ALA A 58 5.22 -20.99 -16.87
CA ALA A 58 4.61 -21.06 -18.18
C ALA A 58 4.21 -19.66 -18.70
N ASP A 59 4.18 -18.67 -17.80
CA ASP A 59 3.86 -17.26 -18.02
C ASP A 59 4.72 -16.60 -19.12
N TYR A 60 6.01 -16.90 -19.19
CA TYR A 60 6.91 -16.36 -20.20
C TYR A 60 6.95 -17.14 -21.53
N SER A 61 6.20 -18.23 -21.64
CA SER A 61 6.19 -19.13 -22.81
C SER A 61 4.94 -19.01 -23.69
N GLY A 62 3.96 -18.21 -23.28
CA GLY A 62 2.64 -18.15 -23.94
C GLY A 62 1.71 -19.32 -23.61
N SER A 63 2.02 -20.07 -22.56
CA SER A 63 1.20 -21.17 -22.05
C SER A 63 0.06 -20.65 -21.17
N LEU A 64 -0.92 -21.52 -20.89
CA LEU A 64 -2.01 -21.20 -19.96
C LEU A 64 -1.54 -21.24 -18.50
N VAL A 65 -2.01 -20.27 -17.72
CA VAL A 65 -1.79 -20.16 -16.27
C VAL A 65 -3.11 -20.14 -15.53
N LEU A 66 -3.10 -20.60 -14.27
CA LEU A 66 -4.25 -20.51 -13.37
C LEU A 66 -3.81 -19.89 -12.05
N GLU A 67 -4.19 -18.64 -11.86
CA GLU A 67 -3.77 -17.81 -10.73
C GLU A 67 -4.95 -17.01 -10.19
N LEU A 68 -4.93 -16.71 -8.89
CA LEU A 68 -5.93 -15.86 -8.25
C LEU A 68 -5.29 -14.94 -7.20
N PRO A 69 -5.84 -13.72 -6.99
CA PRO A 69 -5.45 -12.87 -5.87
C PRO A 69 -5.70 -13.55 -4.52
N ILE A 70 -4.79 -13.33 -3.58
CA ILE A 70 -4.92 -13.78 -2.18
C ILE A 70 -5.29 -12.60 -1.26
N GLU A 71 -5.66 -12.91 0.00
CA GLU A 71 -5.97 -11.88 1.01
C GLU A 71 -4.73 -11.03 1.33
N SER A 72 -3.54 -11.64 1.40
CA SER A 72 -2.29 -10.92 1.64
C SER A 72 -2.06 -9.87 0.55
N ALA A 73 -1.78 -8.64 0.97
CA ALA A 73 -1.66 -7.49 0.09
C ALA A 73 -0.59 -6.51 0.57
N THR A 74 -0.15 -5.66 -0.34
CA THR A 74 0.68 -4.50 -0.03
C THR A 74 -0.15 -3.23 -0.19
N HIS A 75 -0.05 -2.35 0.79
CA HIS A 75 -0.61 -1.01 0.72
C HIS A 75 0.48 0.01 0.46
N ALA A 76 0.13 1.06 -0.24
CA ALA A 76 0.99 2.22 -0.44
C ALA A 76 0.20 3.49 -0.13
N ALA A 77 0.83 4.37 0.65
CA ALA A 77 0.40 5.74 0.88
C ALA A 77 1.31 6.65 0.06
N LEU A 78 0.74 7.44 -0.85
CA LEU A 78 1.49 8.28 -1.77
C LEU A 78 1.02 9.72 -1.68
N GLN A 79 1.98 10.64 -1.59
CA GLN A 79 1.76 12.07 -1.73
C GLN A 79 2.72 12.62 -2.77
N ARG A 80 2.22 13.43 -3.70
CA ARG A 80 3.06 14.04 -4.73
C ARG A 80 4.02 15.06 -4.11
N GLN A 81 5.32 14.86 -4.35
CA GLN A 81 6.37 15.82 -3.98
C GLN A 81 6.55 16.86 -5.10
N ALA A 82 7.01 18.06 -4.75
CA ALA A 82 7.21 19.17 -5.69
C ALA A 82 8.60 19.17 -6.35
N ASN A 83 9.57 18.51 -5.72
CA ASN A 83 10.92 18.32 -6.22
C ASN A 83 11.02 16.99 -7.01
N GLU A 84 12.16 16.77 -7.66
CA GLU A 84 12.42 15.60 -8.51
C GLU A 84 12.96 14.41 -7.71
N THR A 85 12.41 14.17 -6.52
CA THR A 85 12.82 13.06 -5.65
C THR A 85 11.67 12.14 -5.34
N ILE A 86 12.00 10.87 -5.06
CA ILE A 86 11.05 9.89 -4.54
C ILE A 86 11.61 9.39 -3.22
N GLU A 87 10.89 9.65 -2.14
CA GLU A 87 11.20 9.08 -0.83
C GLU A 87 10.27 7.89 -0.57
N ILE A 88 10.86 6.76 -0.18
CA ILE A 88 10.13 5.52 0.08
C ILE A 88 10.52 5.00 1.46
N ILE A 89 9.51 4.61 2.24
CA ILE A 89 9.70 3.95 3.52
C ILE A 89 8.86 2.68 3.51
N SER A 90 9.50 1.56 3.85
CA SER A 90 8.80 0.32 4.16
C SER A 90 8.51 0.28 5.65
N LEU A 91 7.29 -0.08 6.00
CA LEU A 91 6.88 -0.26 7.39
C LEU A 91 7.10 -1.72 7.81
N PRO A 92 7.41 -1.96 9.10
CA PRO A 92 7.48 -3.32 9.60
C PRO A 92 6.10 -3.99 9.54
N VAL A 93 6.07 -5.25 9.11
CA VAL A 93 4.88 -6.09 9.20
C VAL A 93 4.67 -6.42 10.69
N LYS A 94 3.46 -6.16 11.22
CA LYS A 94 3.07 -6.61 12.56
C LYS A 94 2.81 -8.11 12.57
#